data_AF-A0A2M7WTG7-F1
#
_entry.id   AF-A0A2M7WTG7-F1
#
_cell.length_a   1.000
_cell.length_b   1.000
_cell.length_c   1.000
_cell.angle_alpha   90.00
_cell.angle_beta   90.00
_cell.angle_gamma   90.00
#
_symmetry.space_group_name_H-M   'P 1'
#
loop_
_entity.id
_entity.type
_entity.pdbx_description
1 polymer ?
#
loop_
_entity_poly.entity_id
_entity_poly.type
_entity_poly.pdbx_seq_one_letter_code
_entity_poly.pdbx_strand_id
1 'polypeptide(L)'
;MNRASNAGSRFAFLLWFTSSLLLVVGMVLPMFSFHKFYIFNDTFSLLGSVTYLLQEGEFFLFLILFAFSIALPLYKMGLSLLLVSHAIK
;
A
#
# COMPACT_ATOMS: atom_id res chain seq x y z
N MET A 1 -23.95 -19.32 -22.57
CA MET A 1 -22.53 -19.26 -22.15
C MET A 1 -22.18 -17.86 -21.61
N ASN A 2 -22.93 -17.33 -20.61
CA ASN A 2 -22.80 -15.94 -20.12
C ASN A 2 -22.82 -15.81 -18.57
N ARG A 3 -22.82 -16.95 -17.84
CA ARG A 3 -22.77 -16.96 -16.37
C ARG A 3 -21.35 -17.10 -15.80
N ALA A 4 -20.42 -17.65 -16.58
CA ALA A 4 -19.03 -17.86 -16.16
C ALA A 4 -18.22 -16.54 -16.10
N SER A 5 -18.46 -15.57 -16.99
CA SER A 5 -17.74 -14.28 -16.96
C SER A 5 -18.13 -13.42 -15.75
N ASN A 6 -19.41 -13.44 -15.37
CA ASN A 6 -19.92 -12.70 -14.20
C ASN A 6 -19.40 -13.23 -12.86
N ALA A 7 -19.09 -14.54 -12.77
CA ALA A 7 -18.48 -15.09 -11.56
C ALA A 7 -17.02 -14.62 -11.40
N GLY A 8 -16.26 -14.58 -12.50
CA GLY A 8 -14.87 -14.12 -12.50
C GLY A 8 -14.74 -12.64 -12.14
N SER A 9 -15.61 -11.78 -12.66
CA SER A 9 -15.57 -10.34 -12.37
C SER A 9 -15.91 -10.01 -10.91
N ARG A 10 -16.88 -10.71 -10.32
CA ARG A 10 -17.21 -10.59 -8.88
C ARG A 10 -16.06 -11.01 -7.98
N PHE A 11 -15.38 -12.10 -8.33
CA PHE A 11 -14.21 -12.57 -7.59
C PHE A 11 -13.04 -11.59 -7.69
N ALA A 12 -12.79 -11.03 -8.88
CA ALA A 12 -11.76 -10.00 -9.08
C ALA A 12 -12.02 -8.74 -8.24
N PHE A 13 -13.28 -8.30 -8.12
CA PHE A 13 -13.63 -7.16 -7.28
C PHE A 13 -13.41 -7.43 -5.79
N LEU A 14 -13.76 -8.63 -5.29
CA LEU A 14 -13.49 -9.06 -3.91
C LEU A 14 -11.99 -9.11 -3.61
N LEU A 15 -11.18 -9.65 -4.52
CA LEU A 15 -9.72 -9.67 -4.39
C LEU A 15 -9.11 -8.27 -4.37
N TRP A 16 -9.62 -7.37 -5.22
CA TRP A 16 -9.17 -5.99 -5.25
C TRP A 16 -9.47 -5.28 -3.92
N PHE A 17 -10.70 -5.43 -3.41
CA PHE A 17 -11.11 -4.85 -2.13
C PHE A 17 -10.27 -5.37 -0.96
N THR A 18 -10.04 -6.69 -0.93
CA THR A 18 -9.20 -7.32 0.10
C THR A 18 -7.76 -6.85 0.02
N SER A 19 -7.22 -6.71 -1.19
CA SER A 19 -5.85 -6.20 -1.40
C SER A 19 -5.72 -4.73 -0.97
N SER A 20 -6.77 -3.92 -1.15
CA SER A 20 -6.81 -2.53 -0.69
C SER A 20 -6.74 -2.44 0.83
N LEU A 21 -7.55 -3.26 1.51
CA LEU A 21 -7.52 -3.36 2.96
C LEU A 21 -6.15 -3.83 3.46
N LEU A 22 -5.55 -4.85 2.83
CA LEU A 22 -4.21 -5.32 3.20
C LEU A 22 -3.14 -4.26 3.01
N LEU A 23 -3.24 -3.42 1.98
CA LEU A 23 -2.32 -2.32 1.74
C LEU A 23 -2.42 -1.28 2.87
N VAL A 24 -3.63 -0.86 3.23
CA VAL A 24 -3.86 0.08 4.36
C VAL A 24 -3.34 -0.52 5.67
N VAL A 25 -3.65 -1.80 5.92
CA VAL A 25 -3.18 -2.54 7.09
C VAL A 25 -1.64 -2.60 7.10
N GLY A 26 -0.99 -2.88 5.97
CA GLY A 26 0.46 -2.88 5.85
C GLY A 26 1.13 -1.52 6.08
N MET A 27 0.45 -0.42 5.73
CA MET A 27 0.94 0.94 6.01
C MET A 27 0.88 1.31 7.50
N VAL A 28 -0.12 0.81 8.21
CA VAL A 28 -0.39 1.14 9.62
C VAL A 28 0.33 0.17 10.57
N LEU A 29 0.50 -1.09 10.16
CA LEU A 29 1.18 -2.09 10.97
C LEU A 29 2.65 -1.71 11.20
N PRO A 30 3.16 -1.91 12.42
CA PRO A 30 4.57 -1.74 12.72
C PRO A 30 5.36 -2.86 12.04
N MET A 31 5.94 -2.57 10.88
CA MET A 31 6.70 -3.55 10.09
C MET A 31 8.11 -3.79 10.62
N PHE A 32 8.66 -2.85 11.38
CA PHE A 32 10.01 -2.94 11.90
C PHE A 32 10.06 -2.63 13.40
N SER A 33 10.36 -3.65 14.20
CA SER A 33 10.89 -3.48 15.55
C SER A 33 12.41 -3.33 15.45
N PHE A 34 12.90 -2.17 15.00
CA PHE A 34 14.33 -1.91 15.04
C PHE A 34 14.76 -1.67 16.49
N HIS A 35 15.44 -2.66 17.10
CA HIS A 35 16.36 -2.42 18.21
C HIS A 35 17.55 -1.61 17.67
N LYS A 36 17.38 -0.31 17.42
CA LYS A 36 18.50 0.60 17.19
C LYS A 36 18.80 1.32 18.50
N PHE A 37 20.02 1.06 18.99
CA PHE A 37 20.70 1.60 20.17
C PHE A 37 20.92 3.14 20.12
N TYR A 38 19.94 3.93 19.66
CA TYR A 38 19.99 5.40 19.70
C TYR A 38 18.61 5.94 20.11
N ILE A 39 18.40 6.00 21.42
CA ILE A 39 17.56 6.96 22.17
C ILE A 39 16.03 7.02 21.91
N PHE A 40 15.45 6.36 20.90
CA PHE A 40 13.97 6.33 20.73
C PHE A 40 13.42 4.91 20.51
N ASN A 41 12.83 4.35 21.58
CA ASN A 41 12.18 3.04 21.59
C ASN A 41 10.73 3.11 21.08
N ASP A 42 10.53 3.57 19.84
CA ASP A 42 9.17 3.65 19.27
C ASP A 42 9.04 2.74 18.06
N THR A 43 7.98 1.92 18.05
CA THR A 43 7.63 1.06 16.92
C THR A 43 7.26 1.94 15.71
N PHE A 44 8.19 2.10 14.78
CA PHE A 44 7.95 2.94 13.59
C PHE A 44 7.12 2.20 12.55
N SER A 45 5.93 2.74 12.25
CA SER A 45 5.14 2.35 11.08
C SER A 45 5.67 3.02 9.80
N LEU A 46 5.22 2.54 8.64
CA LEU A 46 5.57 3.14 7.34
C LEU A 46 5.17 4.62 7.28
N LEU A 47 3.96 4.94 7.76
CA LEU A 47 3.47 6.32 7.82
C LEU A 47 4.31 7.18 8.76
N GLY A 48 4.62 6.68 9.97
CA GLY A 48 5.46 7.38 10.94
C GLY A 48 6.86 7.67 10.39
N SER A 49 7.44 6.72 9.65
CA SER A 49 8.75 6.88 9.02
C SER A 49 8.73 7.97 7.94
N VAL A 50 7.73 7.96 7.06
CA VAL A 50 7.59 8.96 5.98
C VAL A 50 7.39 10.37 6.56
N THR A 51 6.59 10.53 7.61
CA THR A 51 6.42 11.83 8.28
C THR A 51 7.68 12.26 9.02
N TYR A 52 8.38 11.33 9.67
CA TYR A 52 9.64 11.61 10.38
C TYR A 52 10.74 12.06 9.43
N LEU A 53 10.94 11.35 8.32
CA LEU A 53 11.93 11.70 7.29
C LEU A 53 11.68 13.08 6.68
N LEU A 54 10.41 13.47 6.52
CA LEU A 54 10.04 14.78 6.02
C LEU A 54 10.35 15.91 7.03
N GLN A 55 10.22 15.63 8.33
CA GLN A 55 10.55 16.58 9.41
C GLN A 55 12.05 16.72 9.62
N GLU A 56 12.80 15.62 9.51
CA GLU A 56 14.27 15.61 9.63
C GLU A 56 14.99 16.19 8.40
N GLY A 57 14.28 16.45 7.30
CA GLY A 57 14.86 17.00 6.07
C GLY A 57 15.59 15.97 5.19
N GLU A 58 15.41 14.67 5.45
CA GLU A 58 15.98 13.55 4.69
C GLU A 58 15.15 13.28 3.42
N PHE A 59 15.10 14.26 2.52
CA PHE A 59 14.22 14.25 1.33
C PHE A 59 14.49 13.10 0.37
N PHE A 60 15.74 12.65 0.23
CA PHE A 60 16.09 11.54 -0.67
C PHE A 60 15.48 10.22 -0.17
N LEU A 61 15.67 9.94 1.12
CA LEU A 61 15.16 8.72 1.73
C LEU A 61 13.63 8.76 1.89
N PHE A 62 13.06 9.93 2.22
CA PHE A 62 11.63 10.18 2.13
C PHE A 62 11.08 9.84 0.74
N LEU A 63 11.69 10.39 -0.32
CA LEU A 63 11.20 10.21 -1.69
C LEU A 63 11.21 8.75 -2.11
N ILE A 64 12.30 8.02 -1.81
CA ILE A 64 12.40 6.60 -2.13
C ILE A 64 11.37 5.79 -1.34
N LEU A 65 11.30 5.97 -0.01
CA LEU A 65 10.34 5.24 0.81
C LEU A 65 8.90 5.51 0.39
N PHE A 66 8.55 6.79 0.20
CA PHE A 66 7.23 7.20 -0.27
C PHE A 66 6.93 6.65 -1.66
N ALA A 67 7.86 6.77 -2.61
CA ALA A 67 7.65 6.31 -3.97
C ALA A 67 7.44 4.80 -4.04
N PHE A 68 8.31 4.01 -3.40
CA PHE A 68 8.26 2.55 -3.49
C PHE A 68 7.22 1.91 -2.58
N SER A 69 6.94 2.48 -1.41
CA SER A 69 6.06 1.86 -0.41
C SER A 69 4.63 2.40 -0.44
N ILE A 70 4.41 3.60 -1.00
CA ILE A 70 3.10 4.25 -1.02
C ILE A 70 2.67 4.56 -2.45
N ALA A 71 3.42 5.40 -3.18
CA ALA A 71 3.01 5.91 -4.48
C ALA A 71 2.87 4.80 -5.54
N LEU A 72 3.87 3.92 -5.67
CA LEU A 72 3.85 2.81 -6.63
C LEU A 72 2.75 1.78 -6.32
N PRO A 73 2.57 1.30 -5.07
CA PRO A 73 1.44 0.43 -4.72
C PRO A 73 0.08 1.07 -4.99
N LEU A 74 -0.11 2.36 -4.68
CA LEU A 74 -1.34 3.09 -4.96
C LEU A 74 -1.60 3.20 -6.47
N TYR A 75 -0.58 3.53 -7.25
CA TYR A 75 -0.68 3.57 -8.71
C TYR A 75 -1.08 2.20 -9.28
N LYS A 76 -0.42 1.12 -8.83
CA LYS A 76 -0.74 -0.25 -9.23
C LYS A 76 -2.18 -0.64 -8.86
N MET A 77 -2.67 -0.22 -7.69
CA MET A 77 -4.06 -0.45 -7.28
C MET A 77 -5.06 0.29 -8.18
N GLY A 78 -4.76 1.54 -8.56
CA GLY A 78 -5.58 2.32 -9.50
C GLY A 78 -5.65 1.66 -10.88
N LEU A 79 -4.53 1.16 -11.38
CA LEU A 79 -4.50 0.41 -12.64
C LEU A 79 -5.32 -0.89 -12.55
N SER A 80 -5.21 -1.61 -11.44
CA SER A 80 -6.03 -2.81 -11.20
C SER A 80 -7.53 -2.50 -11.18
N LEU A 81 -7.96 -1.36 -10.65
CA LEU A 81 -9.36 -0.91 -10.73
C LEU A 81 -9.79 -0.67 -12.17
N LEU A 82 -8.97 0.06 -12.94
CA LEU A 82 -9.28 0.37 -14.33
C LEU A 82 -9.44 -0.89 -15.16
N LEU A 83 -8.55 -1.87 -14.97
CA LEU A 83 -8.63 -3.18 -15.64
C LEU A 83 -9.88 -3.97 -15.25
N VAL A 84 -10.20 -4.04 -13.95
CA VAL A 84 -11.43 -4.72 -13.49
C VAL A 84 -12.67 -4.00 -14.02
N SER A 85 -12.69 -2.66 -14.03
CA SER A 85 -13.82 -1.88 -14.55
C SER A 85 -14.04 -2.08 -16.05
N HIS A 86 -12.97 -2.17 -16.85
CA HIS A 86 -13.05 -2.44 -18.28
C HIS A 86 -13.43 -3.89 -18.56
N ALA A 87 -13.01 -4.85 -17.74
CA ALA A 87 -13.40 -6.26 -17.88
C ALA A 87 -14.87 -6.52 -17.50
N ILE A 88 -15.53 -5.59 -16.80
CA ILE A 88 -16.94 -5.70 -16.39
C ILE A 88 -17.90 -5.15 -17.46
N LYS A 89 -17.42 -4.30 -18.38
CA LYS A 89 -18.22 -3.65 -19.42
C LYS A 89 -18.27 -4.49 -20.70
#